data_AF-K0TIZ4-F1
#
_entry.id   AF-K0TIZ4-F1
#
_cell.length_a   1.000
_cell.length_b   1.000
_cell.length_c   1.000
_cell.angle_alpha   90.00
_cell.angle_beta   90.00
_cell.angle_gamma   90.00
#
_symmetry.space_group_name_H-M   'P 1'
#
loop_
_entity.id
_entity.type
_entity.pdbx_description
1 polymer ?
#
loop_
_entity_poly.entity_id
_entity_poly.type
_entity_poly.pdbx_seq_one_letter_code
_entity_poly.pdbx_strand_id
1 'polypeptide(L)'
;MSCFRVPAVPATDSDGRNEACANCGKHASDTVKLKDCAACRLVKYCGVDCQRAHRKQHKRACKQRAAELKDEKLYSQGHERPEGDFCPLCTLPIPLPVDKHSHFKACCSKRSCIGCSMATQKRGMYDCPFCRTPMPKDDAGKLAMVQARVAKKDPEAINHLAQKHFFGVPGLLQKDGVQQDAAKAAEFYTKAAMQGHVVSRHNLGGCEGDKLNHDRAVRHFLISAKMGCKDSVETINRASMVGFATKEQYAEALKEYQDAAEEMKSPDRDEAAKLLGY
;
A
#
# COMPACT_ATOMS: atom_id res chain seq x y z
N MET A 1 1.12 33.91 -43.57
CA MET A 1 1.61 33.43 -42.25
C MET A 1 1.81 31.93 -42.35
N SER A 2 3.06 31.53 -42.60
CA SER A 2 3.46 30.15 -42.90
C SER A 2 3.72 29.38 -41.60
N CYS A 3 3.05 28.25 -41.41
CA CYS A 3 3.29 27.33 -40.30
C CYS A 3 4.63 26.61 -40.52
N PHE A 4 5.66 27.01 -39.78
CA PHE A 4 6.94 26.29 -39.75
C PHE A 4 6.75 24.97 -38.99
N ARG A 5 6.88 23.86 -39.74
CA ARG A 5 6.90 22.49 -39.24
C ARG A 5 8.26 22.27 -38.57
N VAL A 6 8.27 22.10 -37.25
CA VAL A 6 9.50 21.72 -36.52
C VAL A 6 9.83 20.27 -36.88
N PRO A 7 11.06 19.95 -37.33
CA PRO A 7 11.43 18.57 -37.60
C PRO A 7 11.50 17.78 -36.29
N ALA A 8 10.87 16.60 -36.30
CA ALA A 8 10.94 15.64 -35.20
C ALA A 8 12.40 15.22 -34.99
N VAL A 9 12.90 15.42 -33.77
CA VAL A 9 14.17 14.85 -33.31
C VAL A 9 13.98 13.34 -33.25
N PRO A 10 14.83 12.53 -33.91
CA PRO A 10 14.73 11.07 -33.80
C PRO A 10 15.01 10.70 -32.34
N ALA A 11 14.07 9.99 -31.73
CA ALA A 11 14.29 9.32 -30.45
C ALA A 11 15.50 8.40 -30.63
N THR A 12 16.60 8.72 -29.96
CA THR A 12 17.72 7.80 -29.88
C THR A 12 17.28 6.65 -28.97
N ASP A 13 17.06 5.49 -29.59
CA ASP A 13 16.86 4.22 -28.92
C ASP A 13 18.03 3.97 -27.95
N SER A 14 17.80 4.28 -26.69
CA SER A 14 18.72 3.99 -25.59
C SER A 14 18.38 2.62 -25.01
N ASP A 15 18.28 1.61 -25.87
CA ASP A 15 18.16 0.20 -25.44
C ASP A 15 19.53 -0.48 -25.56
N GLY A 16 20.46 -0.07 -24.69
CA GLY A 16 21.72 -0.76 -24.42
C GLY A 16 21.52 -2.11 -23.71
N ARG A 17 20.53 -2.91 -24.14
CA ARG A 17 20.27 -4.25 -23.61
C ARG A 17 21.21 -5.22 -24.29
N ASN A 18 22.21 -5.67 -23.53
CA ASN A 18 23.19 -6.67 -23.92
C ASN A 18 22.54 -7.79 -24.78
N GLU A 19 22.84 -7.82 -26.08
CA GLU A 19 22.31 -8.80 -27.04
C GLU A 19 23.06 -10.13 -27.00
N ALA A 20 23.97 -10.30 -26.04
CA ALA A 20 24.77 -11.48 -25.86
C ALA A 20 24.40 -12.24 -24.57
N CYS A 21 24.59 -13.55 -24.61
CA CYS A 21 24.52 -14.41 -23.43
C CYS A 21 25.60 -14.01 -22.44
N ALA A 22 25.22 -13.65 -21.22
CA ALA A 22 26.14 -13.17 -20.18
C ALA A 22 27.17 -14.23 -19.70
N ASN A 23 27.01 -15.50 -20.10
CA ASN A 23 27.97 -16.55 -19.79
C ASN A 23 28.91 -16.87 -20.96
N CYS A 24 28.36 -17.17 -22.14
CA CYS A 24 29.13 -17.69 -23.28
C CYS A 24 29.34 -16.67 -24.41
N GLY A 25 28.83 -15.44 -24.27
CA GLY A 25 28.98 -14.39 -25.27
C GLY A 25 28.18 -14.59 -26.56
N LYS A 26 27.42 -15.67 -26.71
CA LYS A 26 26.58 -15.90 -27.91
C LYS A 26 25.55 -14.79 -28.08
N HIS A 27 25.58 -14.13 -29.23
CA HIS A 27 24.59 -13.12 -29.60
C HIS A 27 23.25 -13.74 -29.95
N ALA A 28 22.18 -12.97 -29.76
CA ALA A 28 20.86 -13.33 -30.24
C ALA A 28 20.89 -13.46 -31.76
N SER A 29 20.21 -14.48 -32.28
CA SER A 29 20.01 -14.70 -33.72
C SER A 29 18.66 -15.38 -33.94
N ASP A 30 18.24 -15.56 -35.19
CA ASP A 30 17.01 -16.27 -35.53
C ASP A 30 16.94 -17.68 -34.92
N THR A 31 18.11 -18.30 -34.71
CA THR A 31 18.25 -19.63 -34.11
C THR A 31 18.54 -19.60 -32.61
N VAL A 32 19.11 -18.51 -32.08
CA VAL A 32 19.49 -18.38 -30.66
C VAL A 32 18.65 -17.32 -29.97
N LYS A 33 17.62 -17.78 -29.24
CA LYS A 33 16.78 -16.91 -28.41
C LYS A 33 17.38 -16.75 -27.02
N LEU A 34 17.68 -15.51 -26.64
CA LEU A 34 18.13 -15.18 -25.30
C LEU A 34 16.94 -14.87 -24.37
N LYS A 35 17.02 -15.32 -23.12
CA LYS A 35 16.02 -15.06 -22.08
C LYS A 35 16.63 -14.25 -20.95
N ASP A 36 15.90 -13.24 -20.47
CA ASP A 36 16.30 -12.47 -19.30
C ASP A 36 16.39 -13.36 -18.05
N CYS A 37 17.30 -13.01 -17.15
CA CYS A 37 17.30 -13.55 -15.80
C CYS A 37 15.97 -13.22 -15.12
N ALA A 38 15.18 -14.24 -14.78
CA ALA A 38 13.85 -14.07 -14.21
C ALA A 38 13.81 -13.25 -12.91
N ALA A 39 14.93 -13.17 -12.18
CA ALA A 39 15.01 -12.43 -10.91
C ALA A 39 15.37 -10.95 -11.11
N CYS A 40 16.40 -10.63 -11.90
CA CYS A 40 16.95 -9.27 -11.98
C CYS A 40 16.71 -8.56 -13.32
N ARG A 41 16.40 -9.30 -14.39
CA ARG A 41 16.22 -8.79 -15.76
C ARG A 41 17.40 -7.98 -16.35
N LEU A 42 18.58 -7.99 -15.72
CA LEU A 42 19.77 -7.24 -16.20
C LEU A 42 20.60 -7.99 -17.24
N VAL A 43 20.56 -9.31 -17.20
CA VAL A 43 21.41 -10.18 -18.01
C VAL A 43 20.57 -11.22 -18.70
N LYS A 44 21.01 -11.64 -19.89
CA LYS A 44 20.33 -12.62 -20.71
C LYS A 44 21.14 -13.90 -20.85
N TYR A 45 20.45 -15.02 -21.07
CA TYR A 45 21.06 -16.34 -21.25
C TYR A 45 20.45 -17.08 -22.43
N CYS A 46 21.28 -17.80 -23.19
CA CYS A 46 20.81 -18.68 -24.27
C CYS A 46 20.23 -20.02 -23.75
N GLY A 47 20.36 -20.29 -22.45
CA GLY A 47 19.89 -21.53 -21.85
C GLY A 47 20.16 -21.61 -20.35
N VAL A 48 19.55 -22.60 -19.70
CA VAL A 48 19.60 -22.80 -18.25
C VAL A 48 21.02 -23.13 -17.77
N ASP A 49 21.81 -23.81 -18.58
CA ASP A 49 23.20 -24.16 -18.25
C ASP A 49 24.09 -22.93 -18.17
N CYS A 50 23.96 -22.02 -19.12
CA CYS A 50 24.66 -20.73 -19.10
C CYS A 50 24.24 -19.88 -17.89
N GLN A 51 22.95 -19.90 -17.53
CA GLN A 51 22.48 -19.21 -16.32
C GLN A 51 23.07 -19.82 -15.04
N ARG A 52 23.17 -21.15 -14.95
CA ARG A 52 23.75 -21.85 -13.79
C ARG A 52 25.24 -21.60 -13.67
N ALA A 53 25.99 -21.63 -14.78
CA ALA A 53 27.42 -21.36 -14.82
C ALA A 53 27.74 -19.92 -14.35
N HIS A 54 27.02 -18.92 -14.87
CA HIS A 54 27.23 -17.52 -14.51
C HIS A 54 26.71 -17.15 -13.11
N ARG A 55 25.95 -18.03 -12.45
CA ARG A 55 25.31 -17.75 -11.15
C ARG A 55 26.31 -17.29 -10.09
N LYS A 56 27.52 -17.86 -10.04
CA LYS A 56 28.53 -17.50 -9.01
C LYS A 56 29.00 -16.05 -9.14
N GLN A 57 29.21 -15.57 -10.37
CA GLN A 57 29.66 -14.21 -10.66
C GLN A 57 28.52 -13.19 -10.50
N HIS A 58 27.30 -13.58 -10.85
CA HIS A 58 26.15 -12.67 -10.89
C HIS A 58 25.32 -12.59 -9.61
N LYS A 59 25.40 -13.59 -8.71
CA LYS A 59 24.47 -13.75 -7.57
C LYS A 59 24.28 -12.48 -6.73
N ARG A 60 25.35 -11.73 -6.45
CA ARG A 60 25.28 -10.51 -5.63
C ARG A 60 24.51 -9.40 -6.36
N ALA A 61 24.93 -9.05 -7.57
CA ALA A 61 24.25 -8.05 -8.40
C ALA A 61 22.79 -8.45 -8.70
N CYS A 62 22.54 -9.73 -8.95
CA CYS A 62 21.20 -10.27 -9.16
C CYS A 62 20.27 -10.03 -7.96
N LYS A 63 20.77 -10.28 -6.74
CA LYS A 63 19.98 -10.10 -5.51
C LYS A 63 19.66 -8.63 -5.27
N GLN A 64 20.65 -7.76 -5.46
CA GLN A 64 20.47 -6.32 -5.30
C GLN A 64 19.41 -5.79 -6.28
N ARG A 65 19.55 -6.09 -7.58
CA ARG A 65 18.57 -5.65 -8.56
C ARG A 65 17.19 -6.25 -8.34
N ALA A 66 17.11 -7.51 -7.94
CA ALA A 66 15.82 -8.13 -7.62
C ALA A 66 15.14 -7.43 -6.43
N ALA A 67 15.91 -6.91 -5.46
CA ALA A 67 15.37 -6.10 -4.37
C ALA A 67 14.92 -4.71 -4.88
N GLU A 68 15.71 -4.05 -5.73
CA GLU A 68 15.33 -2.78 -6.36
C GLU A 68 14.04 -2.89 -7.16
N LEU A 69 13.89 -3.92 -7.99
CA LEU A 69 12.66 -4.16 -8.77
C LEU A 69 11.43 -4.41 -7.88
N LYS A 70 11.64 -5.04 -6.71
CA LYS A 70 10.57 -5.22 -5.72
C LYS A 70 10.18 -3.90 -5.09
N ASP A 71 11.16 -3.08 -4.71
CA ASP A 71 10.92 -1.75 -4.14
C ASP A 71 10.26 -0.82 -5.18
N GLU A 72 10.72 -0.82 -6.43
CA GLU A 72 10.12 -0.08 -7.55
C GLU A 72 8.65 -0.46 -7.73
N LYS A 73 8.32 -1.75 -7.73
CA LYS A 73 6.93 -2.21 -7.79
C LYS A 73 6.14 -1.78 -6.54
N LEU A 74 6.76 -1.82 -5.36
CA LEU A 74 6.11 -1.51 -4.10
C LEU A 74 5.76 -0.03 -3.97
N TYR A 75 6.62 0.85 -4.48
CA TYR A 75 6.47 2.30 -4.42
C TYR A 75 5.78 2.91 -5.64
N SER A 76 5.46 2.14 -6.68
CA SER A 76 4.72 2.60 -7.87
C SER A 76 3.24 2.18 -7.86
N GLN A 77 2.81 1.43 -6.84
CA GLN A 77 1.46 0.87 -6.73
C GLN A 77 0.72 1.40 -5.52
N GLY A 78 -0.62 1.51 -5.65
CA GLY A 78 -1.50 1.90 -4.55
C GLY A 78 -1.41 3.38 -4.20
N HIS A 79 -1.27 4.26 -5.21
CA HIS A 79 -1.35 5.71 -5.02
C HIS A 79 -2.75 6.28 -5.21
N GLU A 80 -3.62 5.53 -5.88
CA GLU A 80 -5.02 5.90 -6.06
C GLU A 80 -5.76 5.76 -4.73
N ARG A 81 -6.62 6.72 -4.45
CA ARG A 81 -7.43 6.66 -3.23
C ARG A 81 -8.39 5.47 -3.26
N PRO A 82 -8.49 4.71 -2.17
CA PRO A 82 -9.33 3.53 -2.13
C PRO A 82 -10.82 3.89 -2.17
N GLU A 83 -11.62 3.08 -2.86
CA GLU A 83 -13.10 3.15 -2.80
C GLU A 83 -13.64 3.12 -1.36
N GLY A 84 -12.87 2.56 -0.41
CA GLY A 84 -13.20 2.49 1.01
C GLY A 84 -13.30 3.84 1.72
N ASP A 85 -12.84 4.92 1.09
CA ASP A 85 -12.95 6.28 1.62
C ASP A 85 -14.35 6.89 1.43
N PHE A 86 -15.21 6.26 0.62
CA PHE A 86 -16.60 6.66 0.43
C PHE A 86 -17.54 5.75 1.21
N CYS A 87 -18.52 6.35 1.88
CA CYS A 87 -19.51 5.56 2.62
C CYS A 87 -20.40 4.80 1.63
N PRO A 88 -20.53 3.47 1.69
CA PRO A 88 -21.33 2.70 0.73
C PRO A 88 -22.85 2.88 0.92
N LEU A 89 -23.27 3.64 1.93
CA LEU A 89 -24.69 3.87 2.26
C LEU A 89 -25.18 5.23 1.77
N CYS A 90 -24.39 6.29 1.99
CA CYS A 90 -24.73 7.64 1.53
C CYS A 90 -23.89 8.11 0.34
N THR A 91 -22.93 7.30 -0.12
CA THR A 91 -21.99 7.59 -1.21
C THR A 91 -21.13 8.84 -1.03
N LEU A 92 -21.20 9.50 0.14
CA LEU A 92 -20.39 10.67 0.47
C LEU A 92 -19.00 10.28 0.97
N PRO A 93 -17.96 11.07 0.65
CA PRO A 93 -16.63 10.95 1.25
C PRO A 93 -16.70 10.89 2.78
N ILE A 94 -15.95 9.97 3.39
CA ILE A 94 -15.79 9.89 4.85
C ILE A 94 -14.68 10.87 5.25
N PRO A 95 -14.93 11.81 6.19
CA PRO A 95 -13.92 12.75 6.64
C PRO A 95 -12.64 12.05 7.08
N LEU A 96 -11.50 12.67 6.75
CA LEU A 96 -10.21 12.23 7.26
C LEU A 96 -10.07 12.60 8.75
N PRO A 97 -9.54 11.70 9.60
CA PRO A 97 -9.08 10.34 9.29
C PRO A 97 -10.26 9.36 9.14
N VAL A 98 -10.33 8.65 8.00
CA VAL A 98 -11.45 7.75 7.65
C VAL A 98 -11.71 6.72 8.75
N ASP A 99 -10.66 6.19 9.38
CA ASP A 99 -10.75 5.18 10.42
C ASP A 99 -11.47 5.68 11.68
N LYS A 100 -11.32 6.96 12.02
CA LYS A 100 -11.98 7.61 13.17
C LYS A 100 -13.43 8.00 12.89
N HIS A 101 -13.79 8.17 11.61
CA HIS A 101 -15.13 8.60 11.19
C HIS A 101 -15.98 7.48 10.57
N SER A 102 -15.56 6.22 10.71
CA SER A 102 -16.27 5.06 10.15
C SER A 102 -16.11 3.77 10.94
N HIS A 103 -17.02 2.83 10.69
CA HIS A 103 -16.98 1.48 11.23
C HIS A 103 -16.70 0.45 10.14
N PHE A 104 -15.66 -0.36 10.35
CA PHE A 104 -15.38 -1.54 9.54
C PHE A 104 -16.43 -2.64 9.77
N LYS A 105 -16.89 -3.26 8.70
CA LYS A 105 -17.86 -4.36 8.73
C LYS A 105 -17.21 -5.66 8.25
N ALA A 106 -16.90 -6.57 9.18
CA ALA A 106 -16.18 -7.83 8.89
C ALA A 106 -16.86 -8.71 7.81
N CYS A 107 -18.20 -8.68 7.72
CA CYS A 107 -18.97 -9.49 6.77
C CYS A 107 -18.75 -9.10 5.30
N CYS A 108 -18.57 -7.81 5.00
CA CYS A 108 -18.45 -7.27 3.64
C CYS A 108 -17.16 -6.50 3.37
N SER A 109 -16.34 -6.30 4.39
CA SER A 109 -15.14 -5.47 4.37
C SER A 109 -15.35 -4.04 3.90
N LYS A 110 -16.53 -3.49 4.15
CA LYS A 110 -16.81 -2.09 3.86
C LYS A 110 -16.70 -1.24 5.13
N ARG A 111 -16.33 0.03 4.95
CA ARG A 111 -16.35 1.05 6.01
C ARG A 111 -17.59 1.92 5.83
N SER A 112 -18.49 1.90 6.80
CA SER A 112 -19.66 2.79 6.81
C SER A 112 -19.39 3.98 7.71
N CYS A 113 -19.74 5.20 7.29
CA CYS A 113 -19.57 6.36 8.16
C CYS A 113 -20.38 6.19 9.46
N ILE A 114 -19.92 6.84 10.53
CA ILE A 114 -20.59 6.76 11.84
C ILE A 114 -22.05 7.23 11.72
N GLY A 115 -22.32 8.32 11.00
CA GLY A 115 -23.68 8.84 10.80
C GLY A 115 -24.66 7.82 10.24
N CYS A 116 -24.35 7.17 9.12
CA CYS A 116 -25.22 6.12 8.55
C CYS A 116 -25.34 4.90 9.46
N SER A 117 -24.27 4.55 10.18
CA SER A 117 -24.30 3.45 11.15
C SER A 117 -25.23 3.75 12.33
N MET A 118 -25.24 4.99 12.83
CA MET A 118 -26.15 5.42 13.88
C MET A 118 -27.59 5.53 13.39
N ALA A 119 -27.81 6.06 12.19
CA ALA A 119 -29.14 6.19 11.60
C ALA A 119 -29.84 4.83 11.43
N THR A 120 -29.10 3.80 11.06
CA THR A 120 -29.61 2.43 10.93
C THR A 120 -29.93 1.79 12.29
N GLN A 121 -29.05 1.97 13.28
CA GLN A 121 -29.32 1.51 14.66
C GLN A 121 -30.54 2.17 15.28
N LYS A 122 -30.76 3.49 15.07
CA LYS A 122 -31.96 4.20 15.54
C LYS A 122 -33.26 3.64 14.94
N ARG A 123 -33.19 2.95 13.80
CA ARG A 123 -34.32 2.26 13.17
C ARG A 123 -34.44 0.79 13.59
N GLY A 124 -33.69 0.35 14.60
CA GLY A 124 -33.68 -1.02 15.10
C GLY A 124 -32.86 -2.01 14.27
N MET A 125 -32.04 -1.55 13.31
CA MET A 125 -31.18 -2.41 12.51
C MET A 125 -29.78 -2.50 13.14
N TYR A 126 -29.47 -3.65 13.75
CA TYR A 126 -28.15 -3.94 14.34
C TYR A 126 -27.26 -4.81 13.44
N ASP A 127 -27.82 -5.40 12.39
CA ASP A 127 -27.08 -6.14 11.37
C ASP A 127 -26.24 -5.20 10.50
N CYS A 128 -25.41 -5.75 9.62
CA CYS A 128 -24.63 -4.93 8.70
C CYS A 128 -25.56 -4.07 7.82
N PRO A 129 -25.46 -2.73 7.87
CA PRO A 129 -26.38 -1.87 7.12
C PRO A 129 -26.20 -1.95 5.59
N PHE A 130 -25.07 -2.49 5.13
CA PHE A 130 -24.78 -2.65 3.70
C PHE A 130 -25.28 -3.99 3.15
N CYS A 131 -24.80 -5.11 3.70
CA CYS A 131 -25.12 -6.44 3.15
C CYS A 131 -26.16 -7.21 3.97
N ARG A 132 -26.71 -6.61 5.04
CA ARG A 132 -27.72 -7.18 5.95
C ARG A 132 -27.31 -8.48 6.65
N THR A 133 -26.05 -8.89 6.54
CA THR A 133 -25.54 -10.07 7.23
C THR A 133 -25.55 -9.81 8.74
N PRO A 134 -26.13 -10.73 9.54
CA PRO A 134 -26.04 -10.65 10.99
C PRO A 134 -24.59 -10.74 11.46
N MET A 135 -24.23 -9.89 12.41
CA MET A 135 -22.87 -9.84 12.94
C MET A 135 -22.72 -10.85 14.09
N PRO A 136 -21.70 -11.74 14.04
CA PRO A 136 -21.42 -12.65 15.15
C PRO A 136 -21.11 -11.87 16.43
N LYS A 137 -21.59 -12.39 17.56
CA LYS A 137 -21.29 -11.79 18.88
C LYS A 137 -19.86 -12.11 19.30
N ASP A 138 -19.38 -13.31 18.98
CA ASP A 138 -18.05 -13.79 19.30
C ASP A 138 -16.99 -13.32 18.27
N ASP A 139 -15.74 -13.23 18.73
CA ASP A 139 -14.64 -12.75 17.89
C ASP A 139 -14.13 -13.80 16.90
N ALA A 140 -14.37 -15.08 17.14
CA ALA A 140 -14.01 -16.15 16.21
C ALA A 140 -14.85 -16.07 14.93
N GLY A 141 -16.17 -15.86 15.06
CA GLY A 141 -17.07 -15.65 13.93
C GLY A 141 -16.69 -14.41 13.12
N LYS A 142 -16.37 -13.29 13.79
CA LYS A 142 -15.87 -12.08 13.09
C LYS A 142 -14.55 -12.35 12.37
N LEU A 143 -13.63 -13.09 12.99
CA LEU A 143 -12.35 -13.44 12.39
C LEU A 143 -12.52 -14.32 11.15
N ALA A 144 -13.41 -15.31 11.20
CA ALA A 144 -13.72 -16.17 10.06
C ALA A 144 -14.26 -15.36 8.87
N MET A 145 -15.13 -14.38 9.12
CA MET A 145 -15.61 -13.45 8.08
C MET A 145 -14.46 -12.64 7.46
N VAL A 146 -13.55 -12.10 8.29
CA VAL A 146 -12.37 -11.36 7.80
C VAL A 146 -11.47 -12.27 6.98
N GLN A 147 -11.18 -13.50 7.44
CA GLN A 147 -10.36 -14.47 6.71
C GLN A 147 -10.96 -14.81 5.33
N ALA A 148 -12.28 -14.97 5.25
CA ALA A 148 -12.97 -15.19 3.98
C ALA A 148 -12.79 -14.00 3.01
N ARG A 149 -12.71 -12.78 3.53
CA ARG A 149 -12.46 -11.56 2.73
C ARG A 149 -10.99 -11.40 2.35
N VAL A 150 -10.06 -11.78 3.23
CA VAL A 150 -8.63 -11.88 2.93
C VAL A 150 -8.36 -12.87 1.80
N ALA A 151 -9.05 -14.01 1.78
CA ALA A 151 -8.96 -14.97 0.67
C ALA A 151 -9.40 -14.37 -0.67
N LYS A 152 -10.32 -13.39 -0.65
CA LYS A 152 -10.74 -12.58 -1.80
C LYS A 152 -9.85 -11.37 -2.06
N LYS A 153 -8.70 -11.28 -1.38
CA LYS A 153 -7.68 -10.21 -1.50
C LYS A 153 -8.16 -8.81 -1.12
N ASP A 154 -9.25 -8.70 -0.38
CA ASP A 154 -9.80 -7.42 0.04
C ASP A 154 -8.79 -6.64 0.92
N PRO A 155 -8.39 -5.41 0.54
CA PRO A 155 -7.33 -4.68 1.22
C PRO A 155 -7.67 -4.31 2.66
N GLU A 156 -8.93 -3.96 2.95
CA GLU A 156 -9.39 -3.59 4.29
C GLU A 156 -9.38 -4.81 5.23
N ALA A 157 -9.82 -5.97 4.73
CA ALA A 157 -9.72 -7.22 5.47
C ALA A 157 -8.27 -7.62 5.75
N ILE A 158 -7.39 -7.45 4.75
CA ILE A 158 -5.96 -7.73 4.90
C ILE A 158 -5.35 -6.84 5.98
N ASN A 159 -5.65 -5.54 5.97
CA ASN A 159 -5.20 -4.62 7.01
C ASN A 159 -5.72 -5.02 8.40
N HIS A 160 -7.01 -5.34 8.51
CA HIS A 160 -7.61 -5.75 9.77
C HIS A 160 -6.96 -7.02 10.34
N LEU A 161 -6.66 -8.00 9.48
CA LEU A 161 -5.93 -9.21 9.90
C LEU A 161 -4.48 -8.90 10.27
N ALA A 162 -3.81 -8.01 9.54
CA ALA A 162 -2.44 -7.59 9.82
C ALA A 162 -2.31 -6.92 11.20
N GLN A 163 -3.25 -6.03 11.54
CA GLN A 163 -3.29 -5.38 12.86
C GLN A 163 -3.45 -6.41 13.99
N LYS A 164 -4.28 -7.44 13.79
CA LYS A 164 -4.42 -8.53 14.77
C LYS A 164 -3.14 -9.33 14.96
N HIS A 165 -2.38 -9.57 13.89
CA HIS A 165 -1.05 -10.18 14.02
C HIS A 165 -0.08 -9.24 14.74
N PHE A 166 -0.08 -7.95 14.42
CA PHE A 166 0.87 -7.00 14.96
C PHE A 166 0.70 -6.73 16.47
N PHE A 167 -0.53 -6.53 16.94
CA PHE A 167 -0.81 -6.24 18.36
C PHE A 167 -1.06 -7.51 19.20
N GLY A 168 -1.11 -8.68 18.55
CA GLY A 168 -1.56 -9.92 19.17
C GLY A 168 -3.06 -9.92 19.47
N VAL A 169 -3.63 -11.11 19.64
CA VAL A 169 -4.98 -11.27 20.20
C VAL A 169 -4.83 -11.28 21.73
N PRO A 170 -5.57 -10.45 22.51
CA PRO A 170 -5.54 -10.54 23.96
C PRO A 170 -5.87 -11.97 24.40
N GLY A 171 -4.92 -12.64 25.08
CA GLY A 171 -5.08 -14.02 25.57
C GLY A 171 -4.34 -15.13 24.79
N LEU A 172 -3.62 -14.82 23.70
CA LEU A 172 -2.79 -15.78 22.94
C LEU A 172 -1.32 -15.34 22.84
N LEU A 173 -0.75 -14.77 23.91
CA LEU A 173 0.66 -14.39 23.94
C LEU A 173 1.56 -15.63 24.04
N GLN A 174 2.13 -16.07 22.93
CA GLN A 174 3.33 -16.89 22.96
C GLN A 174 4.55 -15.96 22.92
N LYS A 175 5.29 -15.92 24.04
CA LYS A 175 6.42 -15.01 24.29
C LYS A 175 7.58 -15.13 23.28
N ASP A 176 7.60 -16.19 22.45
CA ASP A 176 8.59 -16.42 21.40
C ASP A 176 8.05 -16.18 19.96
N GLY A 177 6.75 -15.90 19.80
CA GLY A 177 6.06 -15.74 18.51
C GLY A 177 5.99 -14.31 17.97
N VAL A 178 6.36 -13.31 18.78
CA VAL A 178 6.18 -11.87 18.49
C VAL A 178 6.93 -11.43 17.22
N GLN A 179 8.13 -11.94 16.98
CA GLN A 179 8.88 -11.63 15.75
C GLN A 179 8.26 -12.27 14.50
N GLN A 180 7.70 -13.48 14.62
CA GLN A 180 7.05 -14.18 13.52
C GLN A 180 5.74 -13.47 13.12
N ASP A 181 5.00 -12.98 14.11
CA ASP A 181 3.77 -12.22 13.88
C ASP A 181 4.03 -10.84 13.27
N ALA A 182 5.12 -10.16 13.66
CA ALA A 182 5.52 -8.88 13.05
C ALA A 182 5.92 -9.03 11.57
N ALA A 183 6.70 -10.08 11.24
CA ALA A 183 7.06 -10.37 9.84
C ALA A 183 5.82 -10.67 8.99
N LYS A 184 4.89 -11.46 9.54
CA LYS A 184 3.63 -11.80 8.87
C LYS A 184 2.72 -10.59 8.70
N ALA A 185 2.65 -9.71 9.71
CA ALA A 185 1.94 -8.43 9.61
C ALA A 185 2.53 -7.56 8.50
N ALA A 186 3.85 -7.43 8.41
CA ALA A 186 4.52 -6.68 7.34
C ALA A 186 4.21 -7.24 5.93
N GLU A 187 4.11 -8.56 5.77
CA GLU A 187 3.68 -9.16 4.51
C GLU A 187 2.24 -8.78 4.14
N PHE A 188 1.32 -8.82 5.11
CA PHE A 188 -0.06 -8.41 4.88
C PHE A 188 -0.16 -6.91 4.58
N TYR A 189 0.54 -6.06 5.34
CA TYR A 189 0.61 -4.63 5.07
C TYR A 189 1.17 -4.34 3.68
N THR A 190 2.20 -5.06 3.24
CA THR A 190 2.73 -4.95 1.87
C THR A 190 1.64 -5.20 0.82
N LYS A 191 0.87 -6.29 0.97
CA LYS A 191 -0.20 -6.66 0.03
C LYS A 191 -1.35 -5.64 0.01
N ALA A 192 -1.75 -5.12 1.15
CA ALA A 192 -2.80 -4.10 1.23
C ALA A 192 -2.32 -2.73 0.75
N ALA A 193 -1.09 -2.34 1.07
CA ALA A 193 -0.50 -1.08 0.65
C ALA A 193 -0.31 -1.00 -0.88
N MET A 194 0.08 -2.11 -1.52
CA MET A 194 0.14 -2.20 -2.99
C MET A 194 -1.24 -2.08 -3.66
N GLN A 195 -2.33 -2.28 -2.90
CA GLN A 195 -3.71 -2.09 -3.35
C GLN A 195 -4.29 -0.73 -2.91
N GLY A 196 -3.46 0.19 -2.40
CA GLY A 196 -3.89 1.54 -2.02
C GLY A 196 -4.42 1.68 -0.59
N HIS A 197 -4.25 0.68 0.28
CA HIS A 197 -4.69 0.82 1.66
C HIS A 197 -3.79 1.77 2.46
N VAL A 198 -4.33 2.95 2.79
CA VAL A 198 -3.62 4.07 3.41
C VAL A 198 -2.97 3.70 4.75
N VAL A 199 -3.72 3.09 5.67
CA VAL A 199 -3.22 2.70 7.01
C VAL A 199 -2.20 1.56 6.94
N SER A 200 -2.38 0.58 6.06
CA SER A 200 -1.36 -0.45 5.84
C SER A 200 -0.06 0.12 5.29
N ARG A 201 -0.12 1.12 4.41
CA ARG A 201 1.08 1.85 3.93
C ARG A 201 1.80 2.54 5.09
N HIS A 202 1.07 3.20 5.98
CA HIS A 202 1.62 3.78 7.22
C HIS A 202 2.28 2.71 8.10
N ASN A 203 1.57 1.63 8.42
CA ASN A 203 2.08 0.57 9.29
C ASN A 203 3.30 -0.14 8.70
N LEU A 204 3.37 -0.28 7.38
CA LEU A 204 4.56 -0.78 6.69
C LEU A 204 5.75 0.16 6.89
N GLY A 205 5.54 1.47 6.88
CA GLY A 205 6.56 2.46 7.25
C GLY A 205 7.07 2.27 8.68
N GLY A 206 6.16 2.04 9.64
CA GLY A 206 6.53 1.67 11.01
C GLY A 206 7.40 0.42 11.08
N CYS A 207 6.98 -0.66 10.38
CA CYS A 207 7.74 -1.90 10.31
C CYS A 207 9.14 -1.74 9.70
N GLU A 208 9.33 -0.82 8.76
CA GLU A 208 10.66 -0.49 8.21
C GLU A 208 11.49 0.34 9.19
N GLY A 209 10.86 1.26 9.93
CA GLY A 209 11.48 2.03 11.00
C GLY A 209 12.02 1.15 12.13
N ASP A 210 11.25 0.14 12.55
CA ASP A 210 11.66 -0.85 13.56
C ASP A 210 12.88 -1.67 13.12
N LYS A 211 13.07 -1.82 11.80
CA LYS A 211 14.24 -2.48 11.18
C LYS A 211 15.39 -1.51 10.91
N LEU A 212 15.29 -0.26 11.36
CA LEU A 212 16.26 0.83 11.13
C LEU A 212 16.40 1.22 9.65
N ASN A 213 15.43 0.88 8.80
CA ASN A 213 15.40 1.28 7.40
C ASN A 213 14.68 2.62 7.25
N HIS A 214 15.22 3.67 7.88
CA HIS A 214 14.56 4.98 7.99
C HIS A 214 14.21 5.61 6.62
N ASP A 215 15.08 5.47 5.61
CA ASP A 215 14.79 5.94 4.25
C ASP A 215 13.55 5.27 3.63
N ARG A 216 13.39 3.96 3.86
CA ARG A 216 12.23 3.19 3.36
C ARG A 216 10.98 3.54 4.16
N ALA A 217 11.13 3.74 5.47
CA ALA A 217 10.05 4.18 6.35
C ALA A 217 9.48 5.53 5.90
N VAL A 218 10.33 6.53 5.67
CA VAL A 218 9.93 7.87 5.21
C VAL A 218 9.21 7.82 3.87
N ARG A 219 9.68 7.01 2.90
CA ARG A 219 8.96 6.83 1.62
C ARG A 219 7.56 6.27 1.80
N HIS A 220 7.38 5.30 2.69
CA HIS A 220 6.05 4.77 2.99
C HIS A 220 5.14 5.82 3.64
N PHE A 221 5.67 6.61 4.58
CA PHE A 221 4.92 7.69 5.21
C PHE A 221 4.54 8.78 4.21
N LEU A 222 5.43 9.16 3.28
CA LEU A 222 5.13 10.16 2.24
C LEU A 222 3.94 9.71 1.37
N ILE A 223 3.98 8.47 0.86
CA ILE A 223 2.88 7.92 0.07
C ILE A 223 1.58 7.88 0.90
N SER A 224 1.65 7.48 2.17
CA SER A 224 0.47 7.41 3.03
C SER A 224 -0.09 8.79 3.38
N ALA A 225 0.77 9.79 3.63
CA ALA A 225 0.41 11.18 3.88
C ALA A 225 -0.31 11.79 2.68
N LYS A 226 0.21 11.56 1.46
CA LYS A 226 -0.44 11.93 0.20
C LYS A 226 -1.85 11.40 0.05
N MET A 227 -2.13 10.24 0.63
CA MET A 227 -3.45 9.61 0.60
C MET A 227 -4.35 10.02 1.78
N GLY A 228 -3.95 11.02 2.57
CA GLY A 228 -4.75 11.55 3.68
C GLY A 228 -4.46 10.95 5.06
N CYS A 229 -3.31 10.31 5.27
CA CYS A 229 -2.93 9.81 6.60
C CYS A 229 -2.25 10.89 7.45
N LYS A 230 -2.99 11.44 8.42
CA LYS A 230 -2.46 12.44 9.36
C LYS A 230 -1.31 11.90 10.21
N ASP A 231 -1.41 10.65 10.68
CA ASP A 231 -0.38 10.02 11.52
C ASP A 231 0.97 9.91 10.77
N SER A 232 0.93 9.71 9.45
CA SER A 232 2.13 9.72 8.60
C SER A 232 2.78 11.11 8.53
N VAL A 233 1.99 12.18 8.39
CA VAL A 233 2.49 13.57 8.40
C VAL A 233 3.17 13.89 9.73
N GLU A 234 2.54 13.54 10.84
CA GLU A 234 3.10 13.74 12.18
C GLU A 234 4.37 12.90 12.39
N THR A 235 4.42 11.69 11.83
CA THR A 235 5.60 10.83 11.90
C THR A 235 6.77 11.41 11.08
N ILE A 236 6.51 11.96 9.90
CA ILE A 236 7.53 12.65 9.09
C ILE A 236 8.02 13.91 9.82
N ASN A 237 7.13 14.67 10.47
CA ASN A 237 7.52 15.81 11.30
C ASN A 237 8.51 15.38 12.39
N ARG A 238 8.17 14.35 13.18
CA ARG A 238 9.09 13.80 14.19
C ARG A 238 10.40 13.31 13.57
N ALA A 239 10.34 12.60 12.45
CA ALA A 239 11.52 12.13 11.72
C ALA A 239 12.43 13.29 11.27
N SER A 240 11.84 14.44 10.90
CA SER A 240 12.60 15.63 10.50
C SER A 240 13.33 16.30 11.66
N MET A 241 12.75 16.26 12.86
CA MET A 241 13.38 16.80 14.07
C MET A 241 14.61 16.00 14.50
N VAL A 242 14.60 14.69 14.24
CA VAL A 242 15.72 13.78 14.56
C VAL A 242 16.67 13.53 13.38
N GLY A 243 16.43 14.15 12.23
CA GLY A 243 17.31 14.07 11.05
C GLY A 243 17.12 12.86 10.14
N PHE A 244 16.08 12.04 10.35
CA PHE A 244 15.75 10.91 9.46
C PHE A 244 14.91 11.33 8.23
N ALA A 245 14.29 12.50 8.27
CA ALA A 245 13.62 13.13 7.14
C ALA A 245 14.12 14.57 6.98
N THR A 246 13.94 15.15 5.81
CA THR A 246 14.24 16.57 5.59
C THR A 246 13.03 17.45 5.92
N LYS A 247 13.26 18.75 6.14
CA LYS A 247 12.16 19.71 6.37
C LYS A 247 11.30 19.88 5.11
N GLU A 248 11.92 19.75 3.94
CA GLU A 248 11.26 19.80 2.63
C GLU A 248 10.32 18.61 2.48
N GLN A 249 10.74 17.41 2.87
CA GLN A 249 9.87 16.21 2.88
C GLN A 249 8.67 16.38 3.81
N TYR A 250 8.86 17.01 4.98
CA TYR A 250 7.74 17.32 5.87
C TYR A 250 6.77 18.33 5.24
N ALA A 251 7.29 19.41 4.64
CA ALA A 251 6.47 20.42 3.99
C ALA A 251 5.67 19.84 2.80
N GLU A 252 6.30 18.97 2.01
CA GLU A 252 5.65 18.23 0.94
C GLU A 252 4.52 17.33 1.49
N ALA A 253 4.81 16.52 2.50
CA ALA A 253 3.81 15.63 3.12
C ALA A 253 2.60 16.40 3.67
N LEU A 254 2.85 17.55 4.30
CA LEU A 254 1.79 18.39 4.85
C LEU A 254 0.91 18.97 3.74
N LYS A 255 1.52 19.45 2.66
CA LYS A 255 0.80 19.99 1.51
C LYS A 255 -0.05 18.91 0.83
N GLU A 256 0.54 17.75 0.53
CA GLU A 256 -0.19 16.66 -0.13
C GLU A 256 -1.34 16.12 0.75
N TYR A 257 -1.16 16.08 2.08
CA TYR A 257 -2.25 15.75 3.01
C TYR A 257 -3.38 16.78 2.97
N GLN A 258 -3.06 18.08 2.87
CA GLN A 258 -4.06 19.15 2.75
C GLN A 258 -4.85 19.00 1.45
N ASP A 259 -4.18 18.78 0.32
CA ASP A 259 -4.81 18.54 -0.97
C ASP A 259 -5.78 17.33 -0.88
N ALA A 260 -5.33 16.23 -0.26
CA ALA A 260 -6.17 15.06 -0.02
C ALA A 260 -7.38 15.38 0.89
N ALA A 261 -7.20 16.18 1.94
CA ALA A 261 -8.29 16.57 2.83
C ALA A 261 -9.32 17.46 2.14
N GLU A 262 -8.89 18.38 1.28
CA GLU A 262 -9.77 19.23 0.48
C GLU A 262 -10.64 18.40 -0.48
N GLU A 263 -10.06 17.43 -1.17
CA GLU A 263 -10.80 16.54 -2.05
C GLU A 263 -11.82 15.64 -1.32
N MET A 264 -11.64 15.41 0.00
CA MET A 264 -12.54 14.61 0.84
C MET A 264 -13.65 15.42 1.51
N LYS A 265 -13.73 16.74 1.23
CA LYS A 265 -14.82 17.56 1.74
C LYS A 265 -16.16 17.10 1.17
N SER A 266 -17.19 17.23 1.98
CA SER A 266 -18.56 16.93 1.61
C SER A 266 -19.42 18.10 2.06
N PRO A 267 -19.95 18.92 1.13
CA PRO A 267 -20.79 20.07 1.46
C PRO A 267 -21.93 19.71 2.41
N ASP A 268 -22.58 18.58 2.16
CA ASP A 268 -23.66 18.06 3.01
C ASP A 268 -23.19 17.77 4.44
N ARG A 269 -22.00 17.21 4.62
CA ARG A 269 -21.44 16.92 5.94
C ARG A 269 -20.97 18.19 6.64
N ASP A 270 -20.42 19.15 5.90
CA ASP A 270 -19.99 20.45 6.42
C ASP A 270 -21.19 21.29 6.86
N GLU A 271 -22.29 21.26 6.10
CA GLU A 271 -23.55 21.89 6.48
C GLU A 271 -24.16 21.22 7.71
N ALA A 272 -24.19 19.89 7.74
CA ALA A 272 -24.64 19.14 8.92
C ALA A 272 -23.81 19.47 10.17
N ALA A 273 -22.48 19.60 10.04
CA ALA A 273 -21.60 20.01 11.14
C ALA A 273 -21.97 21.39 11.69
N LYS A 274 -22.13 22.38 10.80
CA LYS A 274 -22.54 23.74 11.17
C LYS A 274 -23.88 23.78 11.90
N LEU A 275 -24.85 23.00 11.44
CA LEU A 275 -26.18 22.92 12.08
C LEU A 275 -26.13 22.28 13.46
N LEU A 276 -25.20 21.36 13.69
CA LEU A 276 -25.06 20.59 14.94
C LEU A 276 -24.05 21.20 15.93
N GLY A 277 -23.34 22.26 15.54
CA GLY A 277 -22.51 23.07 16.44
C GLY A 277 -21.16 22.44 16.82
N TYR A 278 -20.57 21.65 15.92
CA TYR A 278 -19.20 21.13 16.06
C TYR A 278 -18.31 21.53 14.89
#